data_AF-A0A5C4LX80-F1
#
_entry.id   AF-A0A5C4LX80-F1
#
_cell.length_a   1.000
_cell.length_b   1.000
_cell.length_c   1.000
_cell.angle_alpha   90.00
_cell.angle_beta   90.00
_cell.angle_gamma   90.00
#
_symmetry.space_group_name_H-M   'P 1'
#
loop_
_entity.id
_entity.type
_entity.pdbx_description
1 polymer ?
#
loop_
_entity_poly.entity_id
_entity_poly.type
_entity_poly.pdbx_seq_one_letter_code
_entity_poly.pdbx_strand_id
1 'polypeptide(L)'
;MTGDDRLCDFIDDLLAILRVGEHDVLWTRFDSVDQVVAELEQLRGRISNGDGAARQEFRILCLPTGAIDDIAISSGWTENWVKLVDGKYRSAFP
;
A
#
# COMPACT_ATOMS: atom_id res chain seq x y z
N MET A 1 -9.24 11.64 13.96
CA MET A 1 -8.77 10.84 12.82
C MET A 1 -9.50 9.52 12.87
N THR A 2 -10.36 9.27 11.90
CA THR A 2 -11.10 8.01 11.77
C THR A 2 -10.15 6.89 11.32
N GLY A 3 -10.60 5.62 11.36
CA GLY A 3 -9.83 4.52 10.80
C GLY A 3 -9.56 4.68 9.30
N ASP A 4 -10.45 5.36 8.59
CA ASP A 4 -10.36 5.58 7.13
C ASP A 4 -9.37 6.67 6.80
N ASP A 5 -9.37 7.77 7.56
CA ASP A 5 -8.34 8.82 7.44
C ASP A 5 -6.94 8.21 7.55
N ARG A 6 -6.75 7.28 8.51
CA ARG A 6 -5.46 6.65 8.75
C ARG A 6 -5.04 5.69 7.63
N LEU A 7 -6.00 4.99 7.00
CA LEU A 7 -5.72 4.15 5.83
C LEU A 7 -5.40 5.00 4.60
N CYS A 8 -6.12 6.11 4.40
CA CYS A 8 -5.81 7.07 3.35
C CYS A 8 -4.41 7.66 3.52
N ASP A 9 -4.03 8.05 4.74
CA ASP A 9 -2.68 8.52 5.05
C ASP A 9 -1.62 7.44 4.74
N PHE A 10 -1.93 6.17 5.02
CA PHE A 10 -1.00 5.09 4.71
C PHE A 10 -0.82 4.91 3.20
N ILE A 11 -1.91 4.96 2.45
CA ILE A 11 -1.85 4.91 0.99
C ILE A 11 -1.04 6.10 0.44
N ASP A 12 -1.21 7.30 1.00
CA ASP A 12 -0.45 8.48 0.58
C ASP A 12 1.06 8.32 0.79
N ASP A 13 1.49 7.74 1.92
CA ASP A 13 2.90 7.43 2.18
C ASP A 13 3.44 6.38 1.18
N LEU A 14 2.65 5.36 0.83
CA LEU A 14 3.04 4.36 -0.16
C LEU A 14 3.15 4.96 -1.56
N LEU A 15 2.20 5.81 -1.95
CA LEU A 15 2.24 6.54 -3.22
C LEU A 15 3.48 7.43 -3.31
N ALA A 16 3.89 8.05 -2.21
CA ALA A 16 5.11 8.85 -2.16
C ALA A 16 6.37 8.00 -2.42
N ILE A 17 6.43 6.77 -1.90
CA ILE A 17 7.54 5.84 -2.17
C ILE A 17 7.51 5.39 -3.63
N LEU A 18 6.34 4.93 -4.11
CA LEU A 18 6.19 4.35 -5.45
C LEU A 18 6.43 5.36 -6.58
N ARG A 19 6.18 6.65 -6.33
CA ARG A 19 6.45 7.73 -7.30
C ARG A 19 7.91 8.16 -7.34
N VAL A 20 8.73 7.69 -6.42
CA VAL A 20 10.17 7.98 -6.38
C VAL A 20 10.92 6.80 -6.97
N GLY A 21 11.37 6.96 -8.22
CA GLY A 21 12.23 5.99 -8.90
C GLY A 21 11.48 4.79 -9.51
N GLU A 22 12.26 3.81 -9.95
CA GLU A 22 11.77 2.56 -10.51
C GLU A 22 11.58 1.53 -9.39
N HIS A 23 10.55 0.68 -9.52
CA HIS A 23 10.25 -0.41 -8.59
C HIS A 23 10.10 -1.71 -9.35
N ASP A 24 10.56 -2.79 -8.74
CA ASP A 24 10.42 -4.14 -9.27
C ASP A 24 9.05 -4.71 -8.92
N VAL A 25 8.25 -4.98 -9.96
CA VAL A 25 6.90 -5.55 -9.86
C VAL A 25 6.83 -6.99 -10.40
N LEU A 26 7.97 -7.60 -10.76
CA LEU A 26 8.06 -8.88 -11.50
C LEU A 26 7.31 -10.05 -10.83
N TRP A 27 7.26 -10.07 -9.50
CA TRP A 27 6.62 -11.15 -8.73
C TRP A 27 5.19 -10.83 -8.29
N THR A 28 4.60 -9.79 -8.87
CA THR A 28 3.23 -9.36 -8.55
C THR A 28 2.29 -9.58 -9.72
N ARG A 29 1.01 -9.26 -9.52
CA ARG A 29 0.01 -9.24 -10.60
C ARG A 29 0.05 -7.97 -11.47
N PHE A 30 0.96 -7.04 -11.18
CA PHE A 30 1.04 -5.76 -11.86
C PHE A 30 2.08 -5.83 -12.97
N ASP A 31 1.73 -5.31 -14.15
CA ASP A 31 2.65 -5.22 -15.28
C ASP A 31 3.59 -4.01 -15.17
N SER A 32 3.22 -3.01 -14.37
CA SER A 32 3.99 -1.78 -14.17
C SER A 32 3.71 -1.11 -12.83
N VAL A 33 4.63 -0.25 -12.40
CA VAL A 33 4.47 0.60 -11.21
C VAL A 33 3.26 1.52 -11.36
N ASP A 34 2.97 2.02 -12.56
CA ASP A 34 1.80 2.87 -12.83
C ASP A 34 0.48 2.14 -12.52
N GLN A 35 0.40 0.82 -12.78
CA GLN A 35 -0.78 0.04 -12.39
C GLN A 35 -0.93 -0.05 -10.86
N VAL A 36 0.18 -0.21 -10.13
CA VAL A 36 0.18 -0.21 -8.66
C VAL A 36 -0.33 1.13 -8.13
N VAL A 37 0.22 2.23 -8.67
CA VAL A 37 -0.17 3.61 -8.30
C VAL A 37 -1.65 3.85 -8.58
N ALA A 38 -2.13 3.49 -9.78
CA ALA A 38 -3.53 3.67 -10.14
C ALA A 38 -4.48 2.87 -9.23
N GLU A 39 -4.11 1.63 -8.88
CA GLU A 39 -4.92 0.83 -7.97
C GLU A 39 -4.97 1.42 -6.55
N LEU A 40 -3.84 1.87 -6.02
CA LEU A 40 -3.79 2.53 -4.72
C LEU A 40 -4.60 3.84 -4.70
N GLU A 41 -4.55 4.64 -5.75
CA GLU A 41 -5.37 5.85 -5.89
C GLU A 41 -6.88 5.52 -5.91
N GLN A 42 -7.28 4.47 -6.61
CA GLN A 42 -8.68 4.01 -6.61
C GLN A 42 -9.12 3.54 -5.22
N LEU A 43 -8.31 2.71 -4.55
CA LEU A 43 -8.59 2.23 -3.21
C LEU A 43 -8.70 3.38 -2.21
N ARG A 44 -7.79 4.36 -2.28
CA ARG A 44 -7.84 5.57 -1.45
C ARG A 44 -9.15 6.33 -1.64
N GLY A 45 -9.56 6.56 -2.89
CA GLY A 45 -10.82 7.22 -3.22
C GLY A 45 -12.02 6.50 -2.62
N ARG A 46 -12.08 5.16 -2.78
CA ARG A 46 -13.16 4.33 -2.23
C ARG A 46 -13.17 4.32 -0.70
N ILE A 47 -12.00 4.17 -0.06
CA ILE A 47 -11.86 4.19 1.41
C ILE A 47 -12.29 5.55 1.97
N SER A 48 -11.92 6.65 1.32
CA SER A 48 -12.34 8.00 1.75
C SER A 48 -13.86 8.20 1.70
N ASN A 49 -14.56 7.43 0.87
CA ASN A 49 -16.02 7.39 0.79
C ASN A 49 -16.66 6.35 1.73
N GLY A 50 -15.87 5.71 2.60
CA GLY A 50 -16.35 4.75 3.59
C GLY A 50 -16.50 3.31 3.09
N ASP A 51 -16.06 2.97 1.88
CA ASP A 51 -16.18 1.62 1.31
C ASP A 51 -15.37 0.59 2.13
N GLY A 52 -16.07 -0.34 2.79
CA GLY A 52 -15.45 -1.41 3.58
C GLY A 52 -14.76 -2.49 2.75
N ALA A 53 -15.21 -2.75 1.51
CA ALA A 53 -14.57 -3.72 0.62
C ALA A 53 -13.20 -3.20 0.17
N ALA A 54 -13.11 -1.91 -0.15
CA ALA A 54 -11.84 -1.26 -0.50
C ALA A 54 -10.81 -1.35 0.65
N ARG A 55 -11.25 -1.24 1.91
CA ARG A 55 -10.36 -1.44 3.06
C ARG A 55 -9.79 -2.85 3.10
N GLN A 56 -10.62 -3.85 2.84
CA GLN A 56 -10.19 -5.25 2.85
C GLN A 56 -9.26 -5.57 1.67
N GLU A 57 -9.58 -5.06 0.47
CA GLU A 57 -8.73 -5.18 -0.72
C GLU A 57 -7.34 -4.58 -0.46
N PHE A 58 -7.28 -3.35 0.07
CA PHE A 58 -6.02 -2.72 0.43
C PHE A 58 -5.23 -3.53 1.48
N ARG A 59 -5.90 -4.07 2.49
CA ARG A 59 -5.24 -4.92 3.49
C ARG A 59 -4.61 -6.16 2.87
N ILE A 60 -5.29 -6.81 1.93
CA ILE A 60 -4.78 -8.00 1.22
C ILE A 60 -3.50 -7.66 0.45
N LEU A 61 -3.44 -6.49 -0.19
CA LEU A 61 -2.22 -6.04 -0.89
C LEU A 61 -1.01 -5.88 0.05
N CYS A 62 -1.27 -5.58 1.32
CA CYS A 62 -0.26 -5.32 2.35
C CYS A 62 0.05 -6.52 3.27
N LEU A 63 -0.59 -7.67 3.07
CA LEU A 63 -0.28 -8.89 3.85
C LEU A 63 1.15 -9.37 3.53
N PRO A 64 1.75 -10.22 4.39
CA PRO A 64 2.96 -10.95 4.03
C PRO A 64 2.75 -11.69 2.71
N THR A 65 3.70 -11.61 1.76
CA THR A 65 3.56 -12.13 0.39
C THR A 65 2.44 -11.47 -0.44
N GLY A 66 1.89 -10.36 0.05
CA GLY A 66 1.04 -9.47 -0.71
C GLY A 66 1.87 -8.64 -1.68
N ALA A 67 1.22 -8.10 -2.71
CA ALA A 67 1.94 -7.40 -3.79
C ALA A 67 2.81 -6.23 -3.28
N ILE A 68 2.38 -5.48 -2.27
CA ILE A 68 3.17 -4.37 -1.73
C ILE A 68 4.39 -4.87 -0.94
N ASP A 69 4.26 -5.99 -0.23
CA ASP A 69 5.36 -6.64 0.49
C ASP A 69 6.42 -7.16 -0.49
N ASP A 70 5.99 -7.84 -1.56
CA ASP A 70 6.87 -8.36 -2.60
C ASP A 70 7.61 -7.24 -3.36
N ILE A 71 6.92 -6.13 -3.67
CA ILE A 71 7.55 -4.95 -4.27
C ILE A 71 8.57 -4.35 -3.31
N ALA A 72 8.24 -4.23 -2.02
CA ALA A 72 9.15 -3.69 -1.01
C ALA A 72 10.46 -4.46 -0.92
N ILE A 73 10.37 -5.79 -0.95
CA ILE A 73 11.51 -6.71 -0.92
C ILE A 73 12.31 -6.61 -2.21
N SER A 74 11.64 -6.75 -3.36
CA SER A 74 12.31 -6.76 -4.67
C SER A 74 12.94 -5.42 -5.03
N SER A 75 12.37 -4.31 -4.54
CA SER A 75 12.83 -2.94 -4.81
C SER A 75 13.76 -2.38 -3.73
N GLY A 76 14.12 -3.17 -2.70
CA GLY A 76 15.13 -2.81 -1.71
C GLY A 76 14.69 -1.78 -0.66
N TRP A 77 13.40 -1.58 -0.44
CA TRP A 77 12.88 -0.64 0.58
C TRP A 77 12.15 -1.33 1.75
N THR A 78 12.42 -2.61 2.01
CA THR A 78 11.87 -3.39 3.13
C THR A 78 11.98 -2.69 4.49
N GLU A 79 13.08 -1.99 4.78
CA GLU A 79 13.20 -1.27 6.05
C GLU A 79 12.17 -0.15 6.20
N ASN A 80 11.87 0.58 5.12
CA ASN A 80 10.84 1.62 5.12
C ASN A 80 9.45 0.99 5.23
N TRP A 81 9.24 -0.13 4.53
CA TRP A 81 8.01 -0.90 4.63
C TRP A 81 7.70 -1.34 6.06
N VAL A 82 8.66 -1.97 6.74
CA VAL A 82 8.51 -2.40 8.15
C VAL A 82 8.22 -1.22 9.07
N LYS A 83 8.89 -0.07 8.89
CA LYS A 83 8.60 1.15 9.68
C LYS A 83 7.18 1.66 9.50
N LEU A 84 6.59 1.49 8.31
CA LEU A 84 5.20 1.83 8.04
C LEU A 84 4.25 0.84 8.74
N VAL A 85 4.38 -0.47 8.48
CA VAL A 85 3.40 -1.47 8.93
C VAL A 85 3.54 -1.85 10.40
N ASP A 86 4.75 -1.97 10.95
CA ASP A 86 4.99 -2.31 12.36
C ASP A 86 5.17 -1.07 13.25
N GLY A 87 5.33 0.11 12.65
CA GLY A 87 5.48 1.40 13.33
C GLY A 87 4.27 2.31 13.13
N LYS A 88 4.36 3.24 12.18
CA LYS A 88 3.41 4.37 12.00
C LYS A 88 1.96 3.90 11.87
N TYR A 89 1.72 2.78 11.19
CA TYR A 89 0.39 2.27 10.86
C TYR A 89 0.07 0.91 11.48
N ARG A 90 0.80 0.48 12.52
CA ARG A 90 0.55 -0.79 13.22
C ARG A 90 -0.93 -1.02 13.59
N SER A 91 -1.62 0.02 14.07
CA SER A 91 -3.03 -0.09 14.45
C SER A 91 -4.00 -0.18 13.27
N ALA A 92 -3.54 0.02 12.03
CA ALA A 92 -4.36 -0.11 10.81
C ALA A 92 -4.47 -1.58 10.36
N PHE A 93 -3.58 -2.44 10.86
CA PHE A 93 -3.50 -3.89 10.61
C PHE A 93 -3.77 -4.66 11.91
N PRO A 94 -5.01 -5.11 12.15
CA PRO A 94 -5.35 -5.98 13.29
C PRO A 94 -4.87 -7.41 13.09
#